data_AF-A0A6J3KXV1-F1
#
_entry.id   AF-A0A6J3KXV1-F1
#
_cell.length_a   1.000
_cell.length_b   1.000
_cell.length_c   1.000
_cell.angle_alpha   90.00
_cell.angle_beta   90.00
_cell.angle_gamma   90.00
#
_symmetry.space_group_name_H-M   'P 1'
#
loop_
_entity.id
_entity.type
_entity.pdbx_description
1 polymer ?
#
loop_
_entity_poly.entity_id
_entity_poly.type
_entity_poly.pdbx_seq_one_letter_code
_entity_poly.pdbx_strand_id
1 'polypeptide(L)'
;MSFRLCVLLVLLLAIWGNYGIQVFDKQNRFPQEVSERLDEYWNLYKTRYNKSYSGNLETNRRIAWEENLITIYKHNMMAAAGHHSYTLRDNHIADLGTRQYIREMVKLIPSRKRRVSNEPIVGAVLHDPRRIPPQLDWREMGFKTPPENQRDCGSCYAYSVATSIQGQIFKKTGMLIPLSEQQLIDCSTSTGNLGCSGGSLRNTLRYLEKAKGLMPQSRYSYTAKQGPCRFVEDLSVVNITSWAVLPARDEKALEAAVAIIGPIAASVNASPKTFQLYQSLR
;
A
#
# COMPACT_ATOMS: atom_id res chain seq x y z
N MET A 1 12.26 23.55 5.30
CA MET A 1 11.47 24.67 4.72
C MET A 1 10.22 24.09 4.08
N SER A 2 9.07 24.52 4.57
CA SER A 2 7.85 23.72 4.75
C SER A 2 6.74 24.07 3.75
N PHE A 3 5.84 23.11 3.48
CA PHE A 3 4.58 23.20 2.73
C PHE A 3 3.71 24.43 3.07
N ARG A 4 3.93 25.03 4.26
CA ARG A 4 3.39 26.35 4.61
C ARG A 4 3.70 27.40 3.53
N LEU A 5 4.87 27.38 2.90
CA LEU A 5 5.22 28.28 1.80
C LEU A 5 4.41 28.01 0.51
N CYS A 6 4.07 26.75 0.22
CA CYS A 6 3.33 26.40 -1.01
C CYS A 6 1.85 26.79 -0.89
N VAL A 7 1.24 26.55 0.28
CA VAL A 7 -0.12 27.02 0.60
C VAL A 7 -0.15 28.55 0.73
N LEU A 8 0.86 29.17 1.35
CA LEU A 8 1.00 30.63 1.39
C LEU A 8 1.23 31.24 0.01
N LEU A 9 1.93 30.56 -0.91
CA LEU A 9 2.05 31.02 -2.30
C LEU A 9 0.70 30.94 -2.99
N VAL A 10 -0.03 29.82 -2.96
CA VAL A 10 -1.38 29.74 -3.53
C VAL A 10 -2.32 30.82 -2.95
N LEU A 11 -2.19 31.14 -1.64
CA LEU A 11 -2.91 32.23 -0.99
C LEU A 11 -2.42 33.63 -1.42
N LEU A 12 -1.11 33.87 -1.54
CA LEU A 12 -0.53 35.15 -1.96
C LEU A 12 -0.83 35.45 -3.44
N LEU A 13 -1.01 34.41 -4.27
CA LEU A 13 -1.40 34.56 -5.67
C LEU A 13 -2.88 34.82 -5.86
N ALA A 14 -3.69 34.52 -4.85
CA ALA A 14 -5.10 34.84 -4.81
C ALA A 14 -5.40 36.29 -4.38
N ILE A 15 -4.39 37.06 -3.93
CA ILE A 15 -4.61 38.39 -3.31
C ILE A 15 -4.39 39.56 -4.30
N TRP A 16 -3.92 39.32 -5.53
CA TRP A 16 -3.71 40.39 -6.52
C TRP A 16 -4.66 40.24 -7.71
N GLY A 17 -5.94 40.51 -7.46
CA GLY A 17 -6.96 40.62 -8.50
C GLY A 17 -8.35 40.84 -7.89
N ASN A 18 -8.94 42.03 -8.10
CA ASN A 18 -10.24 42.46 -7.57
C ASN A 18 -11.46 41.75 -8.19
N TYR A 19 -11.30 40.51 -8.68
CA TYR A 19 -12.37 39.68 -9.21
C TYR A 19 -12.14 38.25 -8.72
N GLY A 20 -13.13 37.66 -8.05
CA GLY A 20 -13.02 36.31 -7.46
C GLY A 20 -12.36 35.31 -8.42
N ILE A 21 -11.20 34.79 -8.02
CA ILE A 21 -10.31 34.04 -8.92
C ILE A 21 -10.77 32.59 -9.05
N GLN A 22 -11.10 32.17 -10.27
CA GLN A 22 -11.07 30.75 -10.64
C GLN A 22 -9.60 30.29 -10.60
N VAL A 23 -9.19 29.67 -9.50
CA VAL A 23 -7.83 29.12 -9.28
C VAL A 23 -7.48 28.03 -10.31
N PHE A 24 -8.49 27.46 -10.95
CA PHE A 24 -8.35 26.41 -11.96
C PHE A 24 -9.18 26.78 -13.19
N ASP A 25 -8.68 26.42 -14.36
CA ASP A 25 -9.45 26.55 -15.59
C ASP A 25 -10.66 25.59 -15.62
N LYS A 26 -11.48 25.70 -16.68
CA LYS A 26 -12.65 24.81 -16.87
C LYS A 26 -12.29 23.32 -17.01
N GLN A 27 -11.03 23.00 -17.26
CA GLN A 27 -10.50 21.63 -17.37
C GLN A 27 -9.82 21.16 -16.07
N ASN A 28 -9.91 21.94 -15.00
CA ASN A 28 -9.30 21.66 -13.71
C ASN A 28 -7.76 21.58 -13.78
N ARG A 29 -7.15 22.48 -14.55
CA ARG A 29 -5.70 22.69 -14.67
C ARG A 29 -5.30 24.06 -14.15
N PHE A 30 -4.01 24.21 -13.82
CA PHE A 30 -3.45 25.52 -13.52
C PHE A 30 -3.31 26.34 -14.82
N PRO A 31 -3.60 27.65 -14.79
CA PRO A 31 -3.19 28.57 -15.86
C PRO A 31 -1.68 28.51 -16.08
N GLN A 32 -1.23 28.83 -17.30
CA GLN A 32 0.19 28.71 -17.68
C GLN A 32 1.09 29.53 -16.75
N GLU A 33 0.70 30.75 -16.39
CA GLU A 33 1.49 31.61 -15.50
C GLU A 33 1.63 31.03 -14.09
N VAL A 34 0.64 30.23 -13.64
CA VAL A 34 0.71 29.52 -12.35
C VAL A 34 1.56 28.26 -12.48
N SER A 35 1.43 27.52 -13.58
CA SER A 35 2.23 26.32 -13.86
C SER A 35 3.72 26.65 -13.92
N GLU A 36 4.14 27.71 -14.61
CA GLU A 36 5.55 28.14 -14.70
C GLU A 36 6.15 28.45 -13.32
N ARG A 37 5.34 28.98 -12.40
CA ARG A 37 5.76 29.26 -11.02
C ARG A 37 5.94 28.02 -10.16
N LEU A 38 5.40 26.88 -10.60
CA LEU A 38 5.59 25.59 -9.94
C LEU A 38 6.85 24.87 -10.41
N ASP A 39 7.67 25.45 -11.31
CA ASP A 39 8.85 24.79 -11.86
C ASP A 39 9.92 24.51 -10.80
N GLU A 40 10.14 25.45 -9.88
CA GLU A 40 11.03 25.23 -8.74
C GLU A 40 10.52 24.07 -7.87
N TYR A 41 9.21 24.02 -7.61
CA TYR A 41 8.57 22.94 -6.85
C TYR A 41 8.65 21.59 -7.55
N TRP A 42 8.56 21.57 -8.89
CA TRP A 42 8.78 20.37 -9.69
C TRP A 42 10.17 19.80 -9.49
N ASN A 43 11.17 20.67 -9.58
CA ASN A 43 12.56 20.29 -9.48
C ASN A 43 12.86 19.80 -8.05
N LEU A 44 12.33 20.47 -7.03
CA LEU A 44 12.40 20.00 -5.64
C LEU A 44 11.71 18.64 -5.44
N TYR A 45 10.55 18.42 -6.05
CA TYR A 45 9.86 17.13 -6.02
C TYR A 45 10.72 16.03 -6.66
N LYS A 46 11.25 16.28 -7.87
CA LYS A 46 12.11 15.33 -8.58
C LYS A 46 13.37 15.02 -7.78
N THR A 47 14.05 16.02 -7.25
CA THR A 47 15.24 15.84 -6.40
C THR A 47 14.89 15.04 -5.14
N ARG A 48 13.79 15.38 -4.44
CA ARG A 48 13.37 14.70 -3.21
C ARG A 48 13.13 13.21 -3.42
N TYR A 49 12.53 12.82 -4.55
CA TYR A 49 12.16 11.45 -4.84
C TYR A 49 13.06 10.78 -5.89
N ASN A 50 14.22 11.37 -6.16
CA ASN A 50 15.22 10.88 -7.13
C ASN A 50 14.61 10.53 -8.50
N LYS A 51 13.81 11.45 -9.04
CA LYS A 51 13.14 11.29 -10.33
C LYS A 51 13.95 11.97 -11.44
N SER A 52 14.02 11.31 -12.58
CA SER A 52 14.59 11.85 -13.82
C SER A 52 13.76 11.37 -15.00
N TYR A 53 13.30 12.30 -15.83
CA TYR A 53 12.51 12.03 -17.02
C TYR A 53 12.99 12.91 -18.18
N SER A 54 12.63 12.53 -19.40
CA SER A 54 12.99 13.28 -20.60
C SER A 54 11.85 13.29 -21.62
N GLY A 55 11.86 14.29 -22.51
CA GLY A 55 10.88 14.44 -23.59
C GLY A 55 9.43 14.41 -23.10
N ASN A 56 8.58 13.70 -23.84
CA ASN A 56 7.15 13.60 -23.53
C ASN A 56 6.85 12.98 -22.16
N LEU A 57 7.75 12.16 -21.61
CA LEU A 57 7.54 11.57 -20.29
C LEU A 57 7.62 12.64 -19.19
N GLU A 58 8.58 13.57 -19.28
CA GLU A 58 8.70 14.70 -18.35
C GLU A 58 7.42 15.54 -18.36
N THR A 59 6.93 15.91 -19.55
CA THR A 59 5.68 16.67 -19.71
C THR A 59 4.49 15.94 -19.10
N ASN A 60 4.34 14.64 -19.37
CA ASN A 60 3.22 13.85 -18.84
C ASN A 60 3.29 13.68 -17.30
N ARG A 61 4.50 13.48 -16.75
CA ARG A 61 4.73 13.38 -15.30
C ARG A 61 4.42 14.70 -14.60
N ARG A 62 4.85 15.82 -15.19
CA ARG A 62 4.55 17.17 -14.72
C ARG A 62 3.05 17.45 -14.68
N ILE A 63 2.32 17.17 -15.77
CA ILE A 63 0.86 17.35 -15.84
C ILE A 63 0.16 16.52 -14.76
N ALA A 64 0.51 15.24 -14.62
CA ALA A 64 -0.08 14.37 -13.61
C ALA A 64 0.19 14.86 -12.18
N TRP A 65 1.40 15.34 -11.91
CA TRP A 65 1.78 15.91 -10.63
C TRP A 65 0.96 17.16 -10.29
N GLU A 66 0.81 18.09 -11.25
CA GLU A 66 -0.02 19.28 -11.06
C GLU A 66 -1.50 18.94 -10.80
N GLU A 67 -2.09 18.04 -11.59
CA GLU A 67 -3.48 17.57 -11.36
C GLU A 67 -3.68 16.96 -9.96
N ASN A 68 -2.66 16.26 -9.46
CA ASN A 68 -2.68 15.70 -8.11
C ASN A 68 -2.50 16.77 -7.03
N LEU A 69 -1.71 17.82 -7.27
CA LEU A 69 -1.64 18.98 -6.37
C LEU A 69 -2.99 19.71 -6.25
N ILE A 70 -3.71 19.87 -7.36
CA ILE A 70 -5.07 20.42 -7.36
C ILE A 70 -6.00 19.58 -6.48
N THR A 71 -5.90 18.25 -6.63
CA THR A 71 -6.68 17.28 -5.82
C THR A 71 -6.36 17.43 -4.33
N ILE A 72 -5.07 17.52 -3.97
CA ILE A 72 -4.60 17.72 -2.60
C ILE A 72 -5.16 19.03 -2.02
N TYR A 73 -5.04 20.13 -2.78
CA TYR A 73 -5.50 21.44 -2.34
C TYR A 73 -7.01 21.44 -2.04
N LYS A 74 -7.82 20.99 -3.00
CA LYS A 74 -9.29 20.92 -2.84
C LYS A 74 -9.69 20.04 -1.66
N HIS A 75 -9.10 18.86 -1.54
CA HIS A 75 -9.38 17.96 -0.43
C HIS A 75 -9.00 18.58 0.92
N ASN A 76 -7.83 19.20 1.03
CA ASN A 76 -7.35 19.75 2.29
C ASN A 76 -8.13 21.02 2.71
N MET A 77 -8.67 21.80 1.76
CA MET A 77 -9.64 22.86 2.07
C MET A 77 -10.91 22.29 2.69
N MET A 78 -11.46 21.22 2.09
CA MET A 78 -12.64 20.53 2.62
C MET A 78 -12.38 19.89 3.98
N ALA A 79 -11.19 19.30 4.16
CA ALA A 79 -10.73 18.77 5.44
C ALA A 79 -10.64 19.88 6.50
N ALA A 80 -10.10 21.06 6.14
CA ALA A 80 -10.01 22.23 7.03
C ALA A 80 -11.40 22.69 7.50
N ALA A 81 -12.39 22.66 6.60
CA ALA A 81 -13.80 22.95 6.89
C ALA A 81 -14.56 21.80 7.61
N GLY A 82 -13.88 20.71 7.97
CA GLY A 82 -14.47 19.61 8.75
C GLY A 82 -15.19 18.53 7.94
N HIS A 83 -15.12 18.57 6.60
CA HIS A 83 -15.77 17.57 5.74
C HIS A 83 -14.97 16.26 5.60
N HIS A 84 -13.69 16.26 5.96
CA HIS A 84 -12.83 15.08 5.94
C HIS A 84 -11.99 14.98 7.22
N SER A 85 -11.78 13.75 7.70
CA SER A 85 -11.01 13.43 8.92
C SER A 85 -9.51 13.19 8.66
N TYR A 86 -9.05 13.41 7.43
CA TYR A 86 -7.68 13.15 7.01
C TYR A 86 -7.22 14.19 5.99
N THR A 87 -5.93 14.21 5.71
CA THR A 87 -5.31 15.11 4.73
C THR A 87 -4.53 14.34 3.67
N LEU A 88 -4.33 14.99 2.52
CA LEU A 88 -3.52 14.50 1.41
C LEU A 88 -2.22 15.29 1.29
N ARG A 89 -1.21 14.68 0.66
CA ARG A 89 0.06 15.32 0.33
C ARG A 89 0.73 14.67 -0.88
N ASP A 90 1.63 15.42 -1.52
CA ASP A 90 2.55 14.90 -2.50
C ASP A 90 3.48 13.82 -1.89
N ASN A 91 3.68 12.74 -2.63
CA ASN A 91 4.56 11.64 -2.26
C ASN A 91 5.27 11.11 -3.52
N HIS A 92 6.13 10.11 -3.38
CA HIS A 92 6.93 9.58 -4.49
C HIS A 92 6.15 9.05 -5.71
N ILE A 93 4.82 8.89 -5.62
CA ILE A 93 3.92 8.49 -6.70
C ILE A 93 2.93 9.58 -7.10
N ALA A 94 3.11 10.82 -6.65
CA ALA A 94 2.23 11.94 -6.98
C ALA A 94 2.33 12.36 -8.45
N ASP A 95 3.36 11.94 -9.19
CA ASP A 95 3.51 12.12 -10.63
C ASP A 95 2.89 10.98 -11.48
N LEU A 96 2.15 10.07 -10.85
CA LEU A 96 1.33 9.09 -11.55
C LEU A 96 -0.10 9.62 -11.73
N GLY A 97 -0.57 9.68 -12.98
CA GLY A 97 -1.99 9.89 -13.27
C GLY A 97 -2.81 8.64 -12.90
N THR A 98 -4.13 8.77 -12.69
CA THR A 98 -4.99 7.67 -12.19
C THR A 98 -4.80 6.35 -12.94
N ARG A 99 -4.78 6.39 -14.28
CA ARG A 99 -4.64 5.17 -15.09
C ARG A 99 -3.28 4.50 -14.89
N GLN A 100 -2.21 5.29 -14.81
CA GLN A 100 -0.86 4.78 -14.58
C GLN A 100 -0.74 4.24 -13.15
N TYR A 101 -1.23 4.97 -12.15
CA TYR A 101 -1.25 4.52 -10.75
C TYR A 101 -1.94 3.17 -10.59
N ILE A 102 -3.16 3.02 -11.11
CA ILE A 102 -3.90 1.76 -11.05
C ILE A 102 -3.13 0.66 -11.78
N ARG A 103 -2.65 0.94 -12.98
CA ARG A 103 -1.94 -0.04 -13.81
C ARG A 103 -0.62 -0.48 -13.18
N GLU A 104 0.12 0.39 -12.52
CA GLU A 104 1.48 0.14 -12.03
C GLU A 104 1.47 -0.35 -10.57
N MET A 105 0.60 0.20 -9.72
CA MET A 105 0.61 -0.03 -8.27
C MET A 105 -0.51 -0.95 -7.77
N VAL A 106 -1.71 -0.91 -8.37
CA VAL A 106 -2.88 -1.65 -7.90
C VAL A 106 -2.96 -3.01 -8.61
N LYS A 107 -2.31 -4.02 -8.02
CA LYS A 107 -1.97 -5.29 -8.70
C LYS A 107 -2.58 -6.54 -8.05
N LEU A 108 -3.55 -6.39 -7.16
CA LEU A 108 -4.32 -7.54 -6.66
C LEU A 108 -5.24 -8.06 -7.76
N ILE A 109 -5.18 -9.36 -8.02
CA ILE A 109 -6.07 -10.04 -8.97
C ILE A 109 -7.14 -10.86 -8.23
N PRO A 110 -8.35 -10.99 -8.79
CA PRO A 110 -9.34 -11.93 -8.27
C PRO A 110 -8.80 -13.37 -8.32
N SER A 111 -9.16 -14.17 -7.32
CA SER A 111 -8.96 -15.62 -7.34
C SER A 111 -10.28 -16.34 -7.21
N ARG A 112 -10.40 -17.52 -7.82
CA ARG A 112 -11.60 -18.38 -7.68
C ARG A 112 -11.92 -18.60 -6.21
N LYS A 113 -13.14 -18.23 -5.81
CA LYS A 113 -13.64 -18.48 -4.46
C LYS A 113 -13.92 -19.98 -4.33
N ARG A 114 -13.16 -20.69 -3.51
CA ARG A 114 -13.63 -21.96 -2.94
C ARG A 114 -14.52 -21.64 -1.73
N ARG A 115 -15.42 -22.56 -1.38
CA ARG A 115 -16.20 -22.49 -0.13
C ARG A 115 -15.27 -22.11 1.02
N VAL A 116 -15.74 -21.19 1.87
CA VAL A 116 -15.07 -20.82 3.13
C VAL A 116 -14.66 -22.12 3.82
N SER A 117 -13.41 -22.22 4.25
CA SER A 117 -12.99 -23.44 4.93
C SER A 117 -13.74 -23.50 6.26
N ASN A 118 -14.27 -24.68 6.61
CA ASN A 118 -14.87 -24.93 7.94
C ASN A 118 -13.76 -25.05 9.00
N GLU A 119 -12.64 -24.34 8.84
CA GLU A 119 -11.48 -24.49 9.72
C GLU A 119 -11.85 -24.00 11.13
N PRO A 120 -11.61 -24.82 12.17
CA PRO A 120 -11.91 -24.48 13.56
C PRO A 120 -11.28 -23.16 14.02
N ILE A 121 -10.18 -22.75 13.38
CA ILE A 121 -9.47 -21.49 13.67
C ILE A 121 -10.34 -20.24 13.45
N VAL A 122 -11.37 -20.31 12.59
CA VAL A 122 -12.31 -19.20 12.37
C VAL A 122 -13.40 -19.18 13.46
N GLY A 123 -13.88 -20.35 13.90
CA GLY A 123 -14.90 -20.46 14.94
C GLY A 123 -14.38 -20.12 16.34
N ALA A 124 -13.18 -20.57 16.70
CA ALA A 124 -12.59 -20.34 18.02
C ALA A 124 -12.37 -18.85 18.36
N VAL A 125 -12.15 -18.03 17.33
CA VAL A 125 -11.92 -16.58 17.46
C VAL A 125 -13.19 -15.82 17.85
N LEU A 126 -14.38 -16.33 17.49
CA LEU A 126 -15.66 -15.64 17.68
C LEU A 126 -16.33 -15.93 19.04
N HIS A 127 -15.80 -16.87 19.84
CA HIS A 127 -16.52 -17.39 21.01
C HIS A 127 -16.15 -16.76 22.37
N ASP A 128 -15.13 -15.90 22.47
CA ASP A 128 -14.79 -15.24 23.75
C ASP A 128 -14.50 -13.73 23.59
N PRO A 129 -15.55 -12.88 23.51
CA PRO A 129 -15.40 -11.44 23.32
C PRO A 129 -14.66 -10.74 24.47
N ARG A 130 -14.51 -11.38 25.65
CA ARG A 130 -13.74 -10.83 26.79
C ARG A 130 -12.24 -10.73 26.50
N ARG A 131 -11.75 -11.39 25.45
CA ARG A 131 -10.34 -11.39 25.05
C ARG A 131 -9.98 -10.31 24.03
N ILE A 132 -10.95 -9.51 23.60
CA ILE A 132 -10.74 -8.46 22.60
C ILE A 132 -10.55 -7.13 23.33
N PRO A 133 -9.33 -6.57 23.37
CA PRO A 133 -9.12 -5.27 23.98
C PRO A 133 -9.77 -4.17 23.13
N PRO A 134 -10.24 -3.07 23.74
CA PRO A 134 -10.88 -1.97 23.00
C PRO A 134 -9.93 -1.26 22.03
N GLN A 135 -8.62 -1.37 22.25
CA GLN A 135 -7.58 -0.85 21.37
C GLN A 135 -6.43 -1.86 21.33
N LEU A 136 -5.83 -2.03 20.16
CA LEU A 136 -4.70 -2.92 19.96
C LEU A 136 -3.77 -2.39 18.89
N ASP A 137 -2.49 -2.31 19.21
CA ASP A 137 -1.43 -2.07 18.24
C ASP A 137 -0.30 -3.10 18.42
N TRP A 138 -0.16 -4.01 17.45
CA TRP A 138 0.91 -5.01 17.45
C TRP A 138 2.31 -4.38 17.45
N ARG A 139 2.45 -3.15 16.95
CA ARG A 139 3.72 -2.41 16.98
C ARG A 139 4.12 -2.01 18.39
N GLU A 140 3.15 -1.62 19.24
CA GLU A 140 3.40 -1.32 20.66
C GLU A 140 3.81 -2.57 21.43
N MET A 141 3.31 -3.74 21.01
CA MET A 141 3.70 -5.05 21.53
C MET A 141 5.03 -5.57 20.98
N GLY A 142 5.74 -4.79 20.16
CA GLY A 142 7.08 -5.13 19.65
C GLY A 142 7.11 -5.70 18.23
N PHE A 143 5.97 -5.92 17.57
CA PHE A 143 5.92 -6.32 16.16
C PHE A 143 6.20 -5.11 15.24
N LYS A 144 7.46 -4.65 15.25
CA LYS A 144 7.94 -3.48 14.51
C LYS A 144 8.79 -3.94 13.33
N THR A 145 8.17 -4.11 12.17
CA THR A 145 8.87 -4.39 10.92
C THR A 145 9.40 -3.10 10.29
N PRO A 146 10.50 -3.14 9.53
CA PRO A 146 10.93 -1.98 8.75
C PRO A 146 9.87 -1.61 7.69
N PRO A 147 9.83 -0.35 7.22
CA PRO A 147 9.03 0.01 6.07
C PRO A 147 9.46 -0.76 4.82
N GLU A 148 8.50 -1.38 4.14
CA GLU A 148 8.73 -2.14 2.92
C GLU A 148 8.37 -1.34 1.66
N ASN A 149 9.06 -1.61 0.56
CA ASN A 149 8.79 -0.98 -0.73
C ASN A 149 8.83 -1.99 -1.87
N GLN A 150 7.65 -2.31 -2.41
CA GLN A 150 7.46 -3.21 -3.55
C GLN A 150 7.97 -2.65 -4.89
N ARG A 151 8.42 -1.39 -4.93
CA ARG A 151 8.89 -0.69 -6.13
C ARG A 151 7.85 -0.80 -7.25
N ASP A 152 8.30 -0.99 -8.49
CA ASP A 152 7.44 -1.12 -9.67
C ASP A 152 6.93 -2.56 -9.88
N CYS A 153 7.08 -3.44 -8.89
CA CYS A 153 6.60 -4.82 -8.94
C CYS A 153 5.27 -4.95 -8.20
N GLY A 154 4.25 -5.51 -8.88
CA GLY A 154 2.91 -5.78 -8.35
C GLY A 154 2.83 -6.89 -7.30
N SER A 155 3.66 -6.79 -6.27
CA SER A 155 3.94 -7.84 -5.28
C SER A 155 3.27 -7.60 -3.92
N CYS A 156 2.32 -6.66 -3.82
CA CYS A 156 1.53 -6.40 -2.60
C CYS A 156 0.96 -7.66 -1.94
N TYR A 157 0.54 -8.65 -2.74
CA TYR A 157 0.04 -9.93 -2.24
C TYR A 157 1.10 -10.73 -1.47
N ALA A 158 2.35 -10.71 -1.94
CA ALA A 158 3.46 -11.43 -1.35
C ALA A 158 3.85 -10.79 -0.01
N TYR A 159 4.02 -9.47 0.00
CA TYR A 159 4.30 -8.70 1.22
C TYR A 159 3.22 -8.90 2.30
N SER A 160 1.94 -8.82 1.91
CA SER A 160 0.81 -8.98 2.83
C SER A 160 0.81 -10.35 3.51
N VAL A 161 1.02 -11.43 2.74
CA VAL A 161 1.07 -12.80 3.29
C VAL A 161 2.34 -13.05 4.10
N ALA A 162 3.52 -12.66 3.60
CA ALA A 162 4.79 -12.82 4.30
C ALA A 162 4.77 -12.11 5.67
N THR A 163 4.29 -10.86 5.73
CA THR A 163 4.21 -10.09 6.98
C THR A 163 3.23 -10.71 7.97
N SER A 164 2.10 -11.25 7.49
CA SER A 164 1.14 -11.95 8.36
C SER A 164 1.73 -13.22 8.98
N ILE A 165 2.54 -13.97 8.22
CA ILE A 165 3.28 -15.14 8.73
C ILE A 165 4.39 -14.70 9.69
N GLN A 166 5.10 -13.62 9.41
CA GLN A 166 6.08 -13.03 10.33
C GLN A 166 5.43 -12.65 11.66
N GLY A 167 4.19 -12.16 11.65
CA GLY A 167 3.39 -11.91 12.85
C GLY A 167 3.14 -13.18 13.68
N GLN A 168 2.90 -14.32 13.03
CA GLN A 168 2.76 -15.61 13.72
C GLN A 168 4.08 -16.11 14.31
N ILE A 169 5.20 -15.93 13.60
CA ILE A 169 6.54 -16.22 14.14
C ILE A 169 6.77 -15.38 15.39
N PHE A 170 6.59 -14.06 15.29
CA PHE A 170 6.78 -13.12 16.39
C PHE A 170 5.92 -13.49 17.61
N LYS A 171 4.64 -13.79 17.40
CA LYS A 171 3.75 -14.18 18.49
C LYS A 171 4.19 -15.48 19.18
N LYS A 172 4.78 -16.42 18.45
CA LYS A 172 5.22 -17.71 19.00
C LYS A 172 6.59 -17.64 19.67
N THR A 173 7.52 -16.84 19.14
CA THR A 173 8.94 -16.88 19.53
C THR A 173 9.46 -15.55 20.09
N GLY A 174 8.72 -14.45 19.93
CA GLY A 174 9.19 -13.10 20.20
C GLY A 174 10.18 -12.55 19.15
N MET A 175 10.52 -13.33 18.12
CA MET A 175 11.53 -12.94 17.13
C MET A 175 10.90 -12.35 15.86
N LEU A 176 11.53 -11.30 15.33
CA LEU A 176 11.21 -10.75 14.02
C LEU A 176 12.18 -11.31 12.97
N ILE A 177 11.71 -12.26 12.17
CA ILE A 177 12.48 -12.86 11.09
C ILE A 177 11.92 -12.37 9.75
N PRO A 178 12.62 -11.51 9.00
CA PRO A 178 12.18 -11.10 7.66
C PRO A 178 12.08 -12.32 6.73
N LEU A 179 10.92 -12.49 6.10
CA LEU A 179 10.62 -13.61 5.20
C LEU A 179 10.77 -13.19 3.75
N SER A 180 11.01 -14.15 2.86
CA SER A 180 11.20 -13.86 1.43
C SER A 180 9.87 -13.64 0.71
N GLU A 181 9.53 -12.39 0.40
CA GLU A 181 8.47 -12.08 -0.56
C GLU A 181 8.85 -12.53 -1.97
N GLN A 182 10.15 -12.55 -2.30
CA GLN A 182 10.65 -13.00 -3.59
C GLN A 182 10.31 -14.46 -3.86
N GLN A 183 10.40 -15.33 -2.85
CA GLN A 183 9.93 -16.71 -2.97
C GLN A 183 8.46 -16.76 -3.39
N LEU A 184 7.60 -15.95 -2.77
CA LEU A 184 6.19 -15.89 -3.13
C LEU A 184 5.99 -15.38 -4.56
N ILE A 185 6.77 -14.40 -5.01
CA ILE A 185 6.71 -13.86 -6.37
C ILE A 185 7.08 -14.92 -7.41
N ASP A 186 8.17 -15.65 -7.18
CA ASP A 186 8.74 -16.58 -8.16
C ASP A 186 7.99 -17.93 -8.17
N CYS A 187 7.60 -18.43 -7.00
CA CYS A 187 7.16 -19.82 -6.83
C CYS A 187 5.63 -20.00 -6.83
N SER A 188 4.86 -18.95 -6.51
CA SER A 188 3.39 -19.06 -6.43
C SER A 188 2.68 -18.99 -7.79
N THR A 189 3.42 -18.86 -8.89
CA THR A 189 2.90 -18.87 -10.26
C THR A 189 2.13 -20.15 -10.58
N SER A 190 2.60 -21.29 -10.08
CA SER A 190 1.94 -22.60 -10.13
C SER A 190 0.52 -22.63 -9.55
N THR A 191 0.16 -21.64 -8.73
CA THR A 191 -1.17 -21.51 -8.10
C THR A 191 -2.01 -20.38 -8.67
N GLY A 192 -1.53 -19.72 -9.73
CA GLY A 192 -2.25 -18.69 -10.48
C GLY A 192 -1.87 -17.25 -10.16
N ASN A 193 -0.78 -17.01 -9.43
CA ASN A 193 -0.17 -15.67 -9.35
C ASN A 193 0.67 -15.37 -10.59
N LEU A 194 0.96 -14.09 -10.84
CA LEU A 194 1.60 -13.61 -12.06
C LEU A 194 2.88 -12.82 -11.75
N GLY A 195 3.61 -13.21 -10.69
CA GLY A 195 4.82 -12.53 -10.24
C GLY A 195 4.59 -11.04 -10.01
N CYS A 196 5.32 -10.19 -10.73
CA CYS A 196 5.19 -8.72 -10.65
C CYS A 196 3.99 -8.15 -11.44
N SER A 197 3.34 -8.95 -12.29
CA SER A 197 2.13 -8.51 -12.99
C SER A 197 0.90 -8.51 -12.08
N GLY A 198 0.97 -9.17 -10.92
CA GLY A 198 -0.06 -9.18 -9.90
C GLY A 198 -0.29 -10.56 -9.27
N GLY A 199 -1.10 -10.60 -8.23
CA GLY A 199 -1.39 -11.85 -7.52
C GLY A 199 -2.54 -11.73 -6.52
N SER A 200 -2.89 -12.86 -5.93
CA SER A 200 -3.98 -13.02 -4.97
C SER A 200 -3.44 -13.57 -3.66
N LEU A 201 -3.94 -13.04 -2.53
CA LEU A 201 -3.66 -13.60 -1.20
C LEU A 201 -4.01 -15.09 -1.13
N ARG A 202 -5.15 -15.50 -1.72
CA ARG A 202 -5.60 -16.90 -1.68
C ARG A 202 -4.72 -17.83 -2.51
N ASN A 203 -4.28 -17.40 -3.69
CA ASN A 203 -3.36 -18.20 -4.50
C ASN A 203 -2.02 -18.37 -3.77
N THR A 204 -1.54 -17.31 -3.14
CA THR A 204 -0.33 -17.33 -2.31
C THR A 204 -0.44 -18.32 -1.15
N LEU A 205 -1.57 -18.34 -0.45
CA LEU A 205 -1.83 -19.34 0.59
C LEU A 205 -1.89 -20.78 0.04
N ARG A 206 -2.47 -21.00 -1.14
CA ARG A 206 -2.45 -22.32 -1.81
C ARG A 206 -1.05 -22.79 -2.18
N TYR A 207 -0.15 -21.88 -2.53
CA TYR A 207 1.25 -22.22 -2.73
C TYR A 207 1.87 -22.74 -1.42
N LEU A 208 1.58 -22.06 -0.32
CA LEU A 208 2.08 -22.41 1.00
C LEU A 208 1.51 -23.73 1.56
N GLU A 209 0.35 -24.20 1.11
CA GLU A 209 -0.14 -25.56 1.44
C GLU A 209 0.85 -26.64 1.02
N LYS A 210 1.47 -26.47 -0.15
CA LYS A 210 2.41 -27.43 -0.72
C LYS A 210 3.83 -27.16 -0.24
N ALA A 211 4.24 -25.89 -0.27
CA ALA A 211 5.60 -25.50 0.11
C ALA A 211 5.85 -25.64 1.63
N LYS A 212 4.80 -25.51 2.44
CA LYS A 212 4.81 -25.56 3.92
C LYS A 212 5.80 -24.63 4.61
N GLY A 213 6.46 -23.74 3.88
CA GLY A 213 7.55 -22.94 4.42
C GLY A 213 7.92 -21.74 3.57
N LEU A 214 8.65 -20.84 4.21
CA LEU A 214 9.23 -19.64 3.61
C LEU A 214 10.69 -19.52 4.05
N MET A 215 11.57 -19.29 3.08
CA MET A 215 12.96 -18.92 3.32
C MET A 215 13.05 -17.51 3.90
N PRO A 216 14.10 -17.21 4.67
CA PRO A 216 14.34 -15.86 5.16
C PRO A 216 14.78 -14.96 4.00
N GLN A 217 14.49 -13.67 4.10
CA GLN A 217 14.86 -12.66 3.10
C GLN A 217 16.37 -12.65 2.84
N SER A 218 17.20 -12.95 3.85
CA SER A 218 18.66 -13.01 3.73
C SER A 218 19.20 -14.13 2.83
N ARG A 219 18.40 -15.18 2.59
CA ARG A 219 18.76 -16.30 1.70
C ARG A 219 18.04 -16.24 0.35
N TYR A 220 16.96 -15.46 0.26
CA TYR A 220 16.20 -15.25 -0.97
C TYR A 220 15.74 -13.79 -1.06
N SER A 221 16.69 -12.92 -1.39
CA SER A 221 16.50 -11.46 -1.39
C SER A 221 15.50 -10.96 -2.43
N TYR A 222 14.81 -9.87 -2.09
CA TYR A 222 13.90 -9.17 -2.97
C TYR A 222 14.62 -8.47 -4.13
N THR A 223 14.13 -8.70 -5.35
CA THR A 223 14.72 -8.16 -6.59
C THR A 223 13.75 -7.31 -7.42
N ALA A 224 12.50 -7.16 -6.97
CA ALA A 224 11.45 -6.42 -7.68
C ALA A 224 11.20 -6.88 -9.13
N LYS A 225 11.50 -8.15 -9.43
CA LYS A 225 11.24 -8.79 -10.72
C LYS A 225 10.89 -10.25 -10.48
N GLN A 226 10.10 -10.84 -11.36
CA GLN A 226 9.86 -12.27 -11.34
C GLN A 226 11.09 -13.00 -11.90
N GLY A 227 11.60 -13.96 -11.15
CA GLY A 227 12.67 -14.87 -11.55
C GLY A 227 12.22 -16.34 -11.52
N PRO A 228 13.15 -17.27 -11.76
CA PRO A 228 12.89 -18.69 -11.52
C PRO A 228 12.68 -18.93 -10.03
N CYS A 229 11.81 -19.89 -9.69
CA CYS A 229 11.64 -20.33 -8.30
C CYS A 229 12.93 -20.96 -7.77
N ARG A 230 13.47 -20.43 -6.67
CA ARG A 230 14.69 -20.90 -6.00
C ARG A 230 14.42 -21.36 -4.56
N PHE A 231 13.19 -21.80 -4.28
CA PHE A 231 12.82 -22.29 -2.96
C PHE A 231 13.61 -23.56 -2.62
N VAL A 232 14.19 -23.58 -1.42
CA VAL A 232 14.88 -24.72 -0.82
C VAL A 232 14.24 -24.99 0.53
N GLU A 233 13.64 -26.16 0.69
CA GLU A 233 12.85 -26.52 1.88
C GLU A 233 13.68 -26.48 3.17
N ASP A 234 14.91 -27.01 3.13
CA ASP A 234 15.85 -27.02 4.27
C ASP A 234 16.27 -25.63 4.75
N LEU A 235 16.08 -24.60 3.92
CA LEU A 235 16.36 -23.20 4.27
C LEU A 235 15.11 -22.45 4.76
N SER A 236 13.97 -23.14 4.90
CA SER A 236 12.76 -22.55 5.47
C SER A 236 12.94 -22.23 6.95
N VAL A 237 12.46 -21.06 7.37
CA VAL A 237 12.49 -20.60 8.78
C VAL A 237 11.13 -20.71 9.47
N VAL A 238 10.13 -21.26 8.76
CA VAL A 238 8.78 -21.45 9.27
C VAL A 238 8.17 -22.73 8.70
N ASN A 239 7.39 -23.42 9.53
CA ASN A 239 6.56 -24.55 9.11
C ASN A 239 5.08 -24.16 9.20
N ILE A 240 4.44 -24.02 8.04
CA ILE A 240 3.05 -23.58 7.89
C ILE A 240 2.17 -24.82 7.84
N THR A 241 1.46 -25.08 8.93
CA THR A 241 0.62 -26.27 9.09
C THR A 241 -0.79 -26.09 8.54
N SER A 242 -1.30 -24.85 8.56
CA SER A 242 -2.68 -24.53 8.16
C SER A 242 -2.82 -23.03 7.86
N TRP A 243 -3.81 -22.69 7.05
CA TRP A 243 -4.28 -21.32 6.85
C TRP A 243 -5.81 -21.29 6.80
N ALA A 244 -6.40 -20.12 7.07
CA ALA A 244 -7.83 -19.92 6.94
C ALA A 244 -8.13 -18.55 6.35
N VAL A 245 -9.35 -18.38 5.87
CA VAL A 245 -9.86 -17.08 5.40
C VAL A 245 -11.10 -16.74 6.18
N LEU A 246 -11.09 -15.56 6.79
CA LEU A 246 -12.22 -15.02 7.53
C LEU A 246 -13.46 -14.83 6.63
N PRO A 247 -14.67 -14.83 7.21
CA PRO A 247 -15.88 -14.45 6.49
C PRO A 247 -15.71 -13.08 5.81
N ALA A 248 -16.09 -13.00 4.55
CA ALA A 248 -15.92 -11.76 3.80
C ALA A 248 -16.86 -10.68 4.35
N ARG A 249 -16.32 -9.46 4.54
CA ARG A 249 -17.07 -8.28 5.03
C ARG A 249 -17.60 -8.42 6.47
N ASP A 250 -16.98 -9.27 7.28
CA ASP A 250 -17.26 -9.37 8.71
C ASP A 250 -16.15 -8.70 9.52
N GLU A 251 -16.37 -7.43 9.88
CA GLU A 251 -15.40 -6.63 10.63
C GLU A 251 -15.22 -7.13 12.07
N LYS A 252 -16.25 -7.75 12.67
CA LYS A 252 -16.14 -8.36 14.01
C LYS A 252 -15.23 -9.58 13.99
N ALA A 253 -15.36 -10.41 12.95
CA ALA A 253 -14.44 -11.53 12.74
C ALA A 253 -13.00 -11.05 12.50
N LEU A 254 -12.82 -9.95 11.76
CA LEU A 254 -11.50 -9.34 11.54
C LEU A 254 -10.91 -8.78 12.84
N GLU A 255 -11.68 -8.01 13.61
CA GLU A 255 -11.30 -7.46 14.92
C GLU A 255 -10.83 -8.58 15.86
N ALA A 256 -11.65 -9.62 16.02
CA ALA A 256 -11.34 -10.75 16.87
C ALA A 256 -10.08 -11.51 16.37
N ALA A 257 -9.91 -11.67 15.05
CA ALA A 257 -8.72 -12.31 14.49
C ALA A 257 -7.46 -11.47 14.71
N VAL A 258 -7.53 -10.15 14.55
CA VAL A 258 -6.40 -9.26 14.84
C VAL A 258 -6.00 -9.34 16.31
N ALA A 259 -6.97 -9.42 17.22
CA ALA A 259 -6.72 -9.55 18.66
C ALA A 259 -6.16 -10.92 19.07
N ILE A 260 -6.76 -11.99 18.59
CA ILE A 260 -6.52 -13.34 19.09
C ILE A 260 -5.45 -14.06 18.27
N ILE A 261 -5.35 -13.82 16.96
CA ILE A 261 -4.42 -14.50 16.06
C ILE A 261 -3.15 -13.67 15.85
N GLY A 262 -3.26 -12.40 15.46
CA GLY A 262 -2.12 -11.54 15.13
C GLY A 262 -2.38 -10.64 13.92
N PRO A 263 -1.34 -10.02 13.34
CA PRO A 263 -1.45 -9.27 12.08
C PRO A 263 -2.07 -10.12 10.95
N ILE A 264 -3.13 -9.60 10.31
CA ILE A 264 -3.91 -10.30 9.27
C ILE A 264 -3.66 -9.69 7.89
N ALA A 265 -3.36 -10.55 6.91
CA ALA A 265 -3.30 -10.14 5.50
C ALA A 265 -4.70 -9.75 4.99
N ALA A 266 -4.86 -8.51 4.52
CA ALA A 266 -6.12 -7.98 4.02
C ALA A 266 -5.98 -7.35 2.62
N SER A 267 -7.11 -7.22 1.93
CA SER A 267 -7.22 -6.53 0.63
C SER A 267 -8.17 -5.34 0.76
N VAL A 268 -7.77 -4.18 0.23
CA VAL A 268 -8.57 -2.95 0.23
C VAL A 268 -8.67 -2.38 -1.18
N ASN A 269 -9.67 -1.52 -1.42
CA ASN A 269 -9.73 -0.76 -2.66
C ASN A 269 -8.79 0.46 -2.59
N ALA A 270 -7.58 0.28 -3.10
CA ALA A 270 -6.57 1.35 -3.18
C ALA A 270 -6.70 2.23 -4.45
N SER A 271 -7.67 1.98 -5.33
CA SER A 271 -7.82 2.72 -6.60
C SER A 271 -8.08 4.24 -6.47
N PRO A 272 -8.75 4.75 -5.41
CA PRO A 272 -9.02 6.19 -5.29
C PRO A 272 -7.74 7.04 -5.20
N LYS A 273 -7.73 8.21 -5.86
CA LYS A 273 -6.63 9.19 -5.73
C LYS A 273 -6.36 9.62 -4.29
N THR A 274 -7.39 9.64 -3.44
CA THR A 274 -7.25 9.95 -2.01
C THR A 274 -6.41 8.91 -1.28
N PHE A 275 -6.45 7.64 -1.70
CA PHE A 275 -5.58 6.60 -1.16
C PHE A 275 -4.14 6.76 -1.69
N GLN A 276 -3.98 7.04 -3.00
CA GLN A 276 -2.69 7.31 -3.61
C GLN A 276 -1.92 8.44 -2.90
N LEU A 277 -2.63 9.48 -2.45
CA LEU A 277 -2.05 10.73 -1.92
C LEU A 277 -2.26 10.91 -0.41
N TYR A 278 -2.72 9.87 0.30
CA TYR A 278 -2.97 9.94 1.75
C TYR A 278 -1.70 10.35 2.52
N GLN A 279 -1.86 11.23 3.52
CA GLN A 279 -0.76 11.60 4.43
C GLN A 279 -1.03 11.12 5.86
N SER A 280 -2.04 11.65 6.52
CA SER A 280 -2.34 11.37 7.91
C SER A 280 -3.79 11.70 8.25
N LEU A 281 -4.24 11.16 9.37
CA LEU A 281 -5.44 11.68 10.05
C LEU A 281 -5.19 13.14 10.47
N ARG A 282 -6.28 13.89 10.60
CA ARG A 282 -6.26 15.26 11.15
C ARG A 282 -6.17 15.24 12.67
#